data_AF-A0A945MBV4-F1
#
_entry.id   AF-A0A945MBV4-F1
#
_cell.length_a   1.000
_cell.length_b   1.000
_cell.length_c   1.000
_cell.angle_alpha   90.00
_cell.angle_beta   90.00
_cell.angle_gamma   90.00
#
_symmetry.space_group_name_H-M   'P 1'
#
loop_
_entity.id
_entity.type
_entity.pdbx_description
1 polymer ?
#
loop_
_entity_poly.entity_id
_entity_poly.type
_entity_poly.pdbx_seq_one_letter_code
_entity_poly.pdbx_strand_id
1 'polypeptide(L)'
;MSNLTVKDKKIVQHRWYTRRDFLFCAVIGALVMTYHGWGFIEGPSRITSQLHAKMQANEEIKVNIKITSNFPAQEFHMGVFQEVGTIRDTKGNDTFLFKVKPGDIRMLSRKYWIKLIDLAP
;
A
#
# COMPACT_ATOMS: atom_id res chain seq x y z
N MET A 1 1.54 -51.44 50.17
CA MET A 1 2.16 -50.15 50.54
C MET A 1 3.29 -49.91 49.55
N SER A 2 3.42 -48.86 48.75
CA SER A 2 2.66 -47.64 48.48
C SER A 2 3.26 -47.14 47.15
N ASN A 3 2.44 -47.04 46.09
CA ASN A 3 2.90 -46.61 44.76
C ASN A 3 3.38 -45.16 44.82
N LEU A 4 4.66 -44.96 44.49
CA LEU A 4 5.33 -43.67 44.52
C LEU A 4 4.80 -42.76 43.41
N THR A 5 4.12 -41.71 43.86
CA THR A 5 4.19 -40.33 43.36
C THR A 5 4.02 -40.14 41.84
N VAL A 6 2.77 -39.87 41.46
CA VAL A 6 2.44 -39.06 40.28
C VAL A 6 3.08 -37.69 40.48
N LYS A 7 4.33 -37.58 40.01
CA LYS A 7 5.16 -36.39 40.07
C LYS A 7 4.38 -35.27 39.38
N ASP A 8 3.99 -34.24 40.15
CA ASP A 8 3.39 -33.01 39.67
C ASP A 8 4.14 -32.52 38.42
N LYS A 9 3.59 -32.79 37.24
CA LYS A 9 4.00 -32.11 36.02
C LYS A 9 3.51 -30.68 36.17
N LYS A 10 4.33 -29.82 36.78
CA LYS A 10 4.17 -28.37 36.64
C LYS A 10 4.09 -28.10 35.14
N ILE A 11 2.91 -27.74 34.66
CA ILE A 11 2.74 -27.18 33.32
C ILE A 11 3.54 -25.88 33.37
N VAL A 12 4.80 -25.94 32.93
CA VAL A 12 5.61 -24.74 32.75
C VAL A 12 4.89 -23.98 31.66
N GLN A 13 4.13 -22.95 32.04
CA GLN A 13 3.54 -21.99 31.10
C GLN A 13 4.70 -21.28 30.42
N HIS A 14 5.18 -21.88 29.34
CA HIS A 14 6.32 -21.39 28.60
C HIS A 14 5.86 -20.10 27.93
N ARG A 15 6.22 -18.94 28.50
CA ARG A 15 5.85 -17.62 27.99
C ARG A 15 6.26 -17.52 26.53
N TRP A 16 5.27 -17.63 25.65
CA TRP A 16 5.41 -17.85 24.21
C TRP A 16 5.90 -16.57 23.54
N TYR A 17 5.56 -15.42 24.13
CA TYR A 17 6.03 -14.09 23.79
C TYR A 17 7.50 -13.81 24.11
N THR A 18 8.18 -14.67 24.88
CA THR A 18 9.62 -14.52 25.19
C THR A 18 10.50 -15.30 24.22
N ARG A 19 9.89 -16.07 23.30
CA ARG A 19 10.63 -16.79 22.26
C ARG A 19 11.15 -15.80 21.23
N ARG A 20 12.45 -15.87 20.94
CA ARG A 20 13.13 -15.00 19.97
C ARG A 20 12.42 -15.00 18.61
N ASP A 21 11.87 -16.14 18.20
CA ASP A 21 11.15 -16.29 16.94
C ASP A 21 9.83 -15.51 16.93
N PHE A 22 9.09 -15.52 18.05
CA PHE A 22 7.87 -14.73 18.17
C PHE A 22 8.18 -13.23 18.12
N LEU A 23 9.21 -12.80 18.85
CA LEU A 23 9.64 -11.40 18.83
C LEU A 23 10.11 -10.98 17.44
N PHE A 24 10.85 -11.84 16.73
CA PHE A 24 11.25 -11.61 15.36
C PHE A 24 10.03 -11.44 14.45
N CYS A 25 9.09 -12.37 14.47
CA CYS A 25 7.86 -12.29 13.68
C CYS A 25 7.04 -11.04 14.03
N ALA A 26 6.94 -10.69 15.32
CA ALA A 26 6.23 -9.50 15.77
C ALA A 26 6.90 -8.21 15.27
N VAL A 27 8.22 -8.13 15.31
CA VAL A 27 8.98 -6.98 14.79
C VAL A 27 8.81 -6.85 13.28
N ILE A 28 8.95 -7.95 12.53
CA ILE A 28 8.73 -7.95 11.07
C ILE A 28 7.28 -7.56 10.75
N GLY A 29 6.31 -8.12 11.47
CA GLY A 29 4.90 -7.75 11.33
C GLY A 29 4.66 -6.27 11.59
N ALA A 30 5.27 -5.71 12.64
CA ALA A 30 5.19 -4.29 12.94
C ALA A 30 5.77 -3.42 11.81
N LEU A 31 6.96 -3.77 11.30
CA LEU A 31 7.57 -3.03 10.18
C LEU A 31 6.71 -3.05 8.91
N VAL A 32 6.14 -4.21 8.57
CA VAL A 32 5.24 -4.36 7.42
C VAL A 32 3.96 -3.54 7.62
N MET A 33 3.36 -3.60 8.81
CA MET A 33 2.18 -2.80 9.15
C MET A 33 2.47 -1.29 9.08
N THR A 34 3.63 -0.84 9.59
CA THR A 34 4.06 0.55 9.51
C THR A 34 4.22 1.00 8.06
N TYR A 35 4.88 0.19 7.23
CA TYR A 35 5.07 0.51 5.81
C TYR A 35 3.74 0.64 5.06
N HIS A 36 2.82 -0.32 5.23
CA HIS A 36 1.51 -0.24 4.60
C HIS A 36 0.67 0.92 5.16
N GLY A 37 0.70 1.13 6.48
CA GLY A 37 -0.03 2.20 7.16
C GLY A 37 0.41 3.59 6.70
N TRP A 38 1.71 3.82 6.52
CA TRP A 38 2.24 5.08 5.99
C TRP A 38 1.61 5.44 4.64
N GLY A 39 1.45 4.46 3.73
CA GLY A 39 0.81 4.69 2.44
C GLY A 39 -0.64 5.18 2.55
N PHE A 40 -1.41 4.70 3.53
CA PHE A 40 -2.79 5.17 3.75
C PHE A 40 -2.86 6.59 4.32
N ILE A 41 -1.84 7.01 5.09
CA ILE A 41 -1.76 8.34 5.68
C ILE A 41 -1.30 9.36 4.64
N GLU A 42 -0.24 9.06 3.89
CA GLU A 42 0.30 9.98 2.89
C GLU A 42 -0.41 9.94 1.54
N GLY A 43 -1.01 8.81 1.16
CA GLY A 43 -1.64 8.64 -0.15
C GLY A 43 -2.63 9.77 -0.51
N PRO A 44 -3.53 10.20 0.39
CA PRO A 44 -4.45 11.30 0.11
C PRO A 44 -3.77 12.63 -0.20
N SER A 45 -2.62 12.96 0.40
CA SER A 45 -1.93 14.25 0.19
C SER A 45 -1.30 14.38 -1.20
N ARG A 46 -1.18 13.25 -1.92
CA ARG A 46 -0.62 13.18 -3.28
C ARG A 46 -1.69 13.35 -4.37
N ILE A 47 -2.97 13.48 -4.02
CA ILE A 47 -4.07 13.68 -4.97
C ILE A 47 -4.48 15.14 -4.91
N THR A 48 -4.56 15.82 -6.07
CA THR A 48 -4.99 17.23 -6.11
C THR A 48 -6.45 17.38 -5.67
N SER A 49 -6.78 18.53 -5.07
CA SER A 49 -8.14 18.80 -4.56
C SER A 49 -9.22 18.70 -5.64
N GLN A 50 -8.91 19.15 -6.87
CA GLN A 50 -9.82 19.06 -8.01
C GLN A 50 -10.09 17.62 -8.43
N LEU A 51 -9.04 16.80 -8.50
CA LEU A 51 -9.18 15.37 -8.80
C LEU A 51 -9.97 14.66 -7.69
N HIS A 52 -9.67 14.99 -6.42
CA HIS A 52 -10.38 14.43 -5.27
C HIS A 52 -11.87 14.77 -5.29
N ALA A 53 -12.23 16.02 -5.57
CA ALA A 53 -13.62 16.44 -5.70
C ALA A 53 -14.34 15.70 -6.84
N LYS A 54 -13.66 15.50 -7.99
CA LYS A 54 -14.22 14.76 -9.12
C LYS A 54 -14.44 13.28 -8.79
N MET A 55 -13.51 12.68 -8.06
CA MET A 55 -13.62 11.29 -7.57
C MET A 55 -14.75 11.11 -6.54
N GLN A 56 -15.01 12.10 -5.70
CA GLN A 56 -16.09 12.08 -4.71
C GLN A 56 -17.47 12.30 -5.33
N ALA A 57 -17.55 13.10 -6.40
CA ALA A 57 -18.80 13.34 -7.10
C ALA A 57 -19.39 12.07 -7.73
N ASN A 58 -18.54 11.15 -8.19
CA ASN A 58 -18.98 9.85 -8.70
C ASN A 58 -17.85 8.81 -8.64
N GLU A 59 -18.04 7.78 -7.81
CA GLU A 59 -17.02 6.75 -7.59
C GLU A 59 -16.88 5.76 -8.76
N GLU A 60 -17.85 5.70 -9.67
CA GLU A 60 -17.83 4.83 -10.85
C GLU A 60 -17.27 5.51 -12.10
N ILE A 61 -17.23 6.85 -12.13
CA ILE A 61 -16.72 7.59 -13.28
C ILE A 61 -15.20 7.41 -13.39
N LYS A 62 -14.80 6.83 -14.51
CA LYS A 62 -13.41 6.77 -14.92
C LYS A 62 -12.92 8.16 -15.32
N VAL A 63 -11.75 8.54 -14.83
CA VAL A 63 -11.13 9.84 -15.08
C VAL A 63 -9.78 9.69 -15.79
N ASN A 64 -9.37 10.75 -16.48
CA ASN A 64 -8.05 10.85 -17.08
C ASN A 64 -7.15 11.61 -16.11
N ILE A 65 -5.97 11.07 -15.86
CA ILE A 65 -5.04 11.58 -14.85
C ILE A 65 -3.64 11.77 -15.44
N LYS A 66 -2.92 12.71 -14.86
CA LYS A 66 -1.47 12.87 -15.00
C LYS A 66 -0.82 12.42 -13.71
N ILE A 67 0.09 11.47 -13.81
CA ILE A 67 0.88 10.97 -12.69
C ILE A 67 2.28 11.53 -12.80
N THR A 68 2.75 12.22 -11.75
CA THR A 68 4.14 12.62 -11.61
C THR A 68 4.85 11.65 -10.66
N SER A 69 5.88 10.99 -11.16
CA SER A 69 6.70 10.05 -10.40
C SER A 69 7.99 10.70 -9.86
N ASN A 70 8.56 10.13 -8.81
CA ASN A 70 9.85 10.58 -8.27
C ASN A 70 11.04 10.32 -9.21
N PHE A 71 10.86 9.43 -10.19
CA PHE A 71 11.84 9.07 -11.20
C PHE A 71 11.13 8.80 -12.55
N PRO A 72 11.86 8.73 -13.67
CA PRO A 72 11.28 8.45 -14.98
C PRO A 72 10.55 7.11 -15.01
N ALA A 73 9.47 7.01 -15.78
CA ALA A 73 8.73 5.76 -15.88
C ALA A 73 9.58 4.66 -16.56
N GLN A 74 10.14 3.77 -15.74
CA GLN A 74 10.87 2.57 -16.15
C GLN A 74 9.90 1.38 -16.31
N GLU A 75 10.29 0.32 -17.03
CA GLU A 75 9.40 -0.80 -17.41
C GLU A 75 8.58 -1.39 -16.26
N PHE A 76 9.15 -1.50 -15.05
CA PHE A 76 8.45 -2.03 -13.87
C PHE A 76 7.17 -1.25 -13.50
N HIS A 77 7.16 0.06 -13.69
CA HIS A 77 6.01 0.91 -13.34
C HIS A 77 4.93 0.89 -14.42
N MET A 78 5.34 0.64 -15.66
CA MET A 78 4.45 0.63 -16.82
C MET A 78 3.43 -0.50 -16.74
N GLY A 79 3.81 -1.68 -16.22
CA GLY A 79 2.86 -2.78 -15.99
C GLY A 79 1.74 -2.38 -15.04
N VAL A 80 2.07 -1.79 -13.89
CA VAL A 80 1.08 -1.31 -12.91
C VAL A 80 0.14 -0.26 -13.53
N PHE A 81 0.69 0.64 -14.34
CA PHE A 81 -0.09 1.66 -15.03
C PHE A 81 -1.04 1.07 -16.08
N GLN A 82 -0.58 0.06 -16.84
CA GLN A 82 -1.39 -0.63 -17.85
C GLN A 82 -2.52 -1.47 -17.24
N GLU A 83 -2.35 -2.00 -16.02
CA GLU A 83 -3.40 -2.75 -15.32
C GLU A 83 -4.60 -1.87 -14.92
N VAL A 84 -4.35 -0.62 -14.56
CA VAL A 84 -5.37 0.29 -14.00
C VAL A 84 -5.94 1.28 -15.01
N GLY A 85 -5.29 1.44 -16.16
CA GLY A 85 -5.69 2.42 -17.16
C GLY A 85 -4.95 2.24 -18.48
N THR A 86 -5.25 3.15 -19.41
CA THR A 86 -4.56 3.19 -20.70
C THR A 86 -3.50 4.28 -20.69
N ILE A 87 -2.23 3.89 -20.82
CA ILE A 87 -1.14 4.86 -21.00
C ILE A 87 -1.31 5.56 -22.34
N ARG A 88 -1.29 6.89 -22.33
CA ARG A 88 -1.38 7.70 -23.56
C ARG A 88 -0.06 8.31 -23.96
N ASP A 89 0.68 8.81 -22.98
CA ASP A 89 1.93 9.49 -23.21
C ASP A 89 2.79 9.41 -21.93
N THR A 90 4.09 9.60 -22.10
CA THR A 90 5.06 9.64 -21.00
C THR A 90 6.12 10.67 -21.34
N LYS A 91 6.26 11.69 -20.49
CA LYS A 91 7.21 12.80 -20.68
C LYS A 91 8.05 12.96 -19.42
N GLY A 92 9.29 12.46 -19.47
CA GLY A 92 10.17 12.47 -18.31
C GLY A 92 9.57 11.67 -17.14
N ASN A 93 9.20 12.36 -16.07
CA ASN A 93 8.59 11.76 -14.87
C ASN A 93 7.06 11.76 -14.90
N ASP A 94 6.45 12.39 -15.91
CA ASP A 94 5.01 12.48 -16.03
C ASP A 94 4.48 11.36 -16.94
N THR A 95 3.45 10.64 -16.47
CA THR A 95 2.74 9.61 -17.22
C THR A 95 1.27 9.95 -17.30
N PHE A 96 0.70 9.95 -18.50
CA PHE A 96 -0.70 10.26 -18.73
C PHE A 96 -1.49 8.96 -18.87
N LEU A 97 -2.48 8.80 -17.98
CA LEU A 97 -3.29 7.59 -17.85
C LEU A 97 -4.75 7.92 -18.01
N PHE A 98 -5.41 7.17 -18.89
CA PHE A 98 -6.80 7.41 -19.26
C PHE A 98 -7.68 6.29 -18.74
N LYS A 99 -8.94 6.63 -18.50
CA LYS A 99 -9.99 5.67 -18.08
C LYS A 99 -9.68 4.98 -16.73
N VAL A 100 -9.09 5.71 -15.78
CA VAL A 100 -8.70 5.17 -14.46
C VAL A 100 -9.86 5.31 -13.47
N LYS A 101 -10.14 4.26 -12.69
CA LYS A 101 -11.19 4.32 -11.66
C LYS A 101 -10.71 5.06 -10.40
N PRO A 102 -11.59 5.72 -9.65
CA PRO A 102 -11.24 6.36 -8.37
C PRO A 102 -10.55 5.43 -7.37
N GLY A 103 -10.97 4.16 -7.27
CA GLY A 103 -10.32 3.17 -6.42
C GLY A 103 -8.85 2.93 -6.78
N ASP A 104 -8.55 2.87 -8.08
CA ASP A 104 -7.19 2.66 -8.58
C ASP A 104 -6.32 3.90 -8.36
N ILE A 105 -6.88 5.10 -8.44
CA ILE A 105 -6.18 6.35 -8.10
C ILE A 105 -5.75 6.35 -6.63
N ARG A 106 -6.62 5.91 -5.72
CA ARG A 106 -6.27 5.76 -4.29
C ARG A 106 -5.21 4.69 -4.08
N MET A 107 -5.24 3.62 -4.87
CA MET A 107 -4.24 2.55 -4.78
C MET A 107 -2.86 3.03 -5.28
N LEU A 108 -2.84 3.77 -6.39
CA LEU A 108 -1.64 4.41 -6.93
C LEU A 108 -1.06 5.43 -5.96
N SER A 109 -1.88 6.27 -5.34
CA SER A 109 -1.37 7.34 -4.45
C SER A 109 -0.59 6.80 -3.25
N ARG A 110 -0.87 5.57 -2.81
CA ARG A 110 -0.17 4.88 -1.71
C ARG A 110 1.23 4.37 -2.09
N LYS A 111 1.58 4.34 -3.38
CA LYS A 111 2.88 3.82 -3.83
C LYS A 111 3.98 4.84 -3.55
N TYR A 112 5.09 4.42 -2.93
CA TYR A 112 6.16 5.33 -2.49
C TYR A 112 6.82 6.14 -3.63
N TRP A 113 6.75 5.65 -4.87
CA TRP A 113 7.33 6.30 -6.04
C TRP A 113 6.44 7.38 -6.67
N ILE A 114 5.19 7.49 -6.26
CA ILE A 114 4.24 8.48 -6.77
C ILE A 114 4.40 9.77 -5.97
N LYS A 115 4.65 10.87 -6.69
CA LYS A 115 4.80 12.21 -6.11
C LYS A 115 3.48 12.96 -6.09
N LEU A 116 2.76 12.95 -7.21
CA LEU A 116 1.52 13.69 -7.38
C LEU A 116 0.62 13.01 -8.43
N ILE A 117 -0.68 13.07 -8.23
CA ILE A 117 -1.70 12.68 -9.19
C ILE A 117 -2.65 13.84 -9.39
N ASP A 118 -2.79 14.27 -10.64
CA ASP A 118 -3.64 15.37 -11.05
C ASP A 118 -4.57 14.96 -12.20
N LEU A 119 -5.54 15.81 -12.53
CA LEU A 119 -6.32 15.65 -13.75
C LEU A 119 -5.41 15.78 -14.98
N ALA A 120 -5.62 14.89 -15.95
CA ALA A 120 -5.02 15.10 -17.26
C ALA A 120 -5.71 16.30 -17.95
N PRO A 121 -4.95 17.12 -18.70
CA PRO A 121 -5.52 18.18 -19.54
C PRO A 121 -6.42 17.63 -20.66
#